data_AF-A0A917TJW8-F1
#
_entry.id   AF-A0A917TJW8-F1
#
_cell.length_a   1.000
_cell.length_b   1.000
_cell.length_c   1.000
_cell.angle_alpha   90.00
_cell.angle_beta   90.00
_cell.angle_gamma   90.00
#
_symmetry.space_group_name_H-M   'P 1'
#
loop_
_entity.id
_entity.type
_entity.pdbx_description
1 polymer ?
#
loop_
_entity_poly.entity_id
_entity_poly.type
_entity_poly.pdbx_seq_one_letter_code
_entity_poly.pdbx_strand_id
1 'polypeptide(L)'
;MKKHKVNYTLKAFDGRKNASIEAKREISFEIKLASRLILDALVSDWNKSNLEKQINDSIDKQDKERFLQLSKQYQTYTLEY
;
A
#
# COMPACT_ATOMS: atom_id res chain seq x y z
N MET A 1 22.98 -13.62 37.02
CA MET A 1 22.12 -12.95 36.02
C MET A 1 21.61 -11.63 36.59
N LYS A 2 22.24 -10.50 36.25
CA LYS A 2 21.78 -9.19 36.74
C LYS A 2 20.53 -8.79 35.94
N LYS A 3 19.36 -8.78 36.58
CA LYS A 3 18.12 -8.27 35.98
C LYS A 3 18.27 -6.75 35.77
N HIS A 4 18.28 -6.29 34.53
CA HIS A 4 18.20 -4.87 34.22
C HIS A 4 16.79 -4.36 34.54
N LYS A 5 16.69 -3.37 35.42
CA LYS A 5 15.44 -2.72 35.77
C LYS A 5 15.26 -1.51 34.86
N VAL A 6 14.30 -1.56 33.95
CA VAL A 6 13.93 -0.44 33.09
C VAL A 6 12.96 0.44 33.86
N ASN A 7 13.36 1.67 34.18
CA ASN A 7 12.50 2.65 34.84
C ASN A 7 12.05 3.67 33.78
N TYR A 8 10.74 3.83 33.63
CA TYR A 8 10.15 4.87 32.80
C TYR A 8 9.82 6.07 33.67
N THR A 9 10.23 7.26 33.24
CA THR A 9 9.92 8.52 33.93
C THR A 9 9.14 9.42 32.99
N LEU A 10 7.94 9.80 33.41
CA LEU A 10 7.14 10.79 32.70
C LEU A 10 7.78 12.16 32.94
N LYS A 11 8.45 12.69 31.92
CA LYS A 11 8.98 14.06 31.96
C LYS A 11 7.95 14.98 31.34
N ALA A 12 7.50 15.98 32.09
CA ALA A 12 6.66 17.03 31.53
C ALA A 12 7.42 17.70 30.38
N PHE A 13 6.76 17.83 29.23
CA PHE A 13 7.32 18.50 28.07
C PHE A 13 7.42 19.99 28.40
N ASP A 14 8.63 20.45 28.77
CA ASP A 14 8.94 21.87 28.92
C ASP A 14 9.06 22.46 27.50
N GLY A 15 7.91 22.50 26.82
CA GLY A 15 7.79 23.07 25.49
C GLY A 15 8.31 24.50 25.57
N ARG A 16 9.36 24.78 24.79
CA ARG A 16 10.01 26.09 24.69
C ARG A 16 8.96 27.19 24.82
N LYS A 17 8.93 27.89 25.97
CA LYS A 17 7.88 28.87 26.34
C LYS A 17 7.68 30.00 25.31
N ASN A 18 8.61 30.17 24.37
CA ASN A 18 8.61 31.22 23.34
C ASN A 18 8.76 30.69 21.89
N ALA A 19 8.66 29.38 21.65
CA ALA A 19 8.68 28.87 20.27
C ALA A 19 7.23 28.74 19.79
N SER A 20 6.84 29.55 18.80
CA SER A 20 5.59 29.36 18.08
C SER A 20 5.60 27.97 17.45
N ILE A 21 4.69 27.11 17.89
CA ILE A 21 4.43 25.84 17.21
C ILE A 21 3.73 26.21 15.91
N GLU A 22 4.51 26.34 14.83
CA GLU A 22 3.93 26.48 13.50
C GLU A 22 3.27 25.15 13.13
N ALA A 23 1.95 25.14 13.07
CA ALA A 23 1.21 24.00 12.54
C ALA A 23 1.65 23.79 11.09
N LYS A 24 2.40 22.72 10.83
CA LYS A 24 2.68 22.32 9.46
C LYS A 24 1.35 22.11 8.75
N ARG A 25 1.18 22.72 7.58
CA ARG A 25 0.02 22.50 6.69
C ARG A 25 0.12 21.12 6.05
N GLU A 26 0.08 20.08 6.87
CA GLU A 26 0.04 18.71 6.41
C GLU A 26 -1.41 18.37 6.07
N ILE A 27 -1.59 17.68 4.94
CA ILE A 27 -2.87 17.08 4.58
C ILE A 27 -3.28 16.16 5.72
N SER A 28 -4.54 16.25 6.15
CA SER A 28 -5.04 15.41 7.24
C SER A 28 -4.79 13.93 6.90
N PHE A 29 -4.40 13.16 7.91
CA PHE A 29 -4.04 11.76 7.74
C PHE A 29 -5.15 10.97 7.04
N GLU A 30 -6.40 11.27 7.39
CA GLU A 30 -7.61 10.68 6.82
C GLU A 30 -7.70 10.89 5.31
N ILE A 31 -7.41 12.11 4.84
CA ILE A 31 -7.43 12.43 3.41
C ILE A 31 -6.32 11.66 2.68
N LYS A 32 -5.12 11.60 3.27
CA LYS A 32 -4.00 10.84 2.69
C LYS A 32 -4.32 9.35 2.62
N LEU A 33 -4.90 8.80 3.68
CA LEU A 33 -5.29 7.39 3.74
C LEU A 33 -6.39 7.07 2.73
N ALA A 34 -7.46 7.85 2.69
CA ALA A 34 -8.56 7.67 1.74
C ALA A 34 -8.08 7.73 0.29
N SER A 35 -7.24 8.73 -0.03
CA SER A 35 -6.66 8.87 -1.37
C SER A 35 -5.83 7.65 -1.77
N ARG A 36 -5.06 7.11 -0.83
CA ARG A 36 -4.23 5.91 -1.06
C ARG A 36 -5.07 4.66 -1.29
N LEU A 37 -6.10 4.44 -0.47
CA LEU A 37 -6.99 3.28 -0.62
C LEU A 37 -7.76 3.33 -1.95
N ILE A 38 -8.23 4.51 -2.35
CA ILE A 38 -8.90 4.71 -3.65
C ILE A 38 -7.94 4.41 -4.80
N LEU A 39 -6.72 4.94 -4.73
CA LEU A 39 -5.72 4.70 -5.77
C LEU A 39 -5.34 3.21 -5.85
N ASP A 40 -5.11 2.56 -4.71
CA ASP A 40 -4.77 1.14 -4.65
C ASP A 40 -5.89 0.29 -5.27
N ALA A 41 -7.16 0.60 -4.99
CA ALA A 41 -8.31 -0.08 -5.59
C ALA A 41 -8.36 0.11 -7.11
N LEU A 42 -8.26 1.36 -7.59
CA LEU A 42 -8.30 1.67 -9.02
C LEU A 42 -7.15 1.00 -9.79
N VAL A 43 -5.94 1.02 -9.22
CA VAL A 43 -4.76 0.40 -9.84
C VAL A 43 -4.92 -1.12 -9.87
N SER A 44 -5.46 -1.72 -8.81
CA SER A 44 -5.75 -3.16 -8.77
C SER A 44 -6.73 -3.56 -9.88
N ASP A 45 -7.85 -2.85 -10.01
CA ASP A 45 -8.86 -3.12 -11.04
C ASP A 45 -8.30 -2.94 -12.45
N TRP A 46 -7.54 -1.87 -12.68
CA TRP A 46 -6.92 -1.62 -13.97
C TRP A 46 -5.90 -2.71 -14.34
N ASN A 47 -5.04 -3.10 -13.39
CA ASN A 47 -4.05 -4.16 -13.62
C ASN A 47 -4.73 -5.50 -13.95
N LYS A 48 -5.78 -5.84 -13.22
CA LYS A 48 -6.57 -7.06 -13.45
C LYS A 48 -7.16 -7.06 -14.85
N SER A 49 -7.87 -5.99 -15.22
CA SER A 49 -8.47 -5.86 -16.56
C SER A 49 -7.42 -5.87 -17.68
N ASN A 50 -6.27 -5.24 -17.46
CA ASN A 50 -5.19 -5.23 -18.43
C ASN A 50 -4.55 -6.62 -18.63
N LEU A 51 -4.41 -7.40 -17.55
CA LEU A 51 -3.94 -8.78 -17.65
C LEU A 51 -4.95 -9.68 -18.36
N GLU A 52 -6.25 -9.55 -18.04
CA GLU A 52 -7.31 -10.29 -18.74
C GLU A 52 -7.31 -10.02 -20.25
N LYS A 53 -7.17 -8.75 -20.65
CA LYS A 53 -7.05 -8.38 -22.07
C LYS A 53 -5.85 -9.05 -22.74
N GLN A 54 -4.67 -9.01 -22.09
CA GLN A 54 -3.48 -9.64 -22.65
C GLN A 54 -3.60 -11.17 -22.73
N ILE A 55 -4.28 -11.79 -21.77
CA ILE A 55 -4.57 -13.23 -21.80
C ILE A 55 -5.46 -13.54 -23.00
N ASN A 56 -6.55 -12.80 -23.18
CA ASN A 56 -7.45 -12.99 -24.34
C ASN A 56 -6.70 -12.80 -25.66
N ASP A 57 -5.90 -11.74 -25.80
CA ASP A 57 -5.06 -11.51 -26.97
C ASP A 57 -4.08 -12.67 -27.24
N SER A 58 -3.54 -13.30 -26.19
CA SER A 58 -2.65 -14.46 -26.33
C SER A 58 -3.38 -15.72 -26.79
N ILE A 59 -4.64 -15.90 -26.37
CA ILE A 59 -5.52 -16.98 -26.82
C ILE A 59 -5.82 -16.80 -28.31
N ASP A 60 -6.19 -15.59 -28.72
CA ASP A 60 -6.50 -15.26 -30.12
C ASP A 60 -5.30 -15.50 -31.04
N LYS A 61 -4.08 -15.24 -30.56
CA LYS A 61 -2.82 -15.45 -31.28
C LYS A 61 -2.27 -16.88 -31.16
N GLN A 62 -2.94 -17.77 -30.42
CA GLN A 62 -2.45 -19.11 -30.09
C GLN A 62 -1.05 -19.14 -29.45
N ASP A 63 -0.67 -18.08 -28.74
CA ASP A 63 0.63 -17.96 -28.07
C ASP A 63 0.58 -18.60 -26.68
N LYS A 64 0.92 -19.89 -26.64
CA LYS A 64 0.83 -20.73 -25.44
C LYS A 64 1.83 -20.31 -24.35
N GLU A 65 3.02 -19.85 -24.72
CA GLU A 65 4.03 -19.42 -23.73
C GLU A 65 3.59 -18.15 -23.03
N ARG A 66 3.12 -17.17 -23.81
CA ARG A 66 2.62 -15.91 -23.26
C ARG A 66 1.38 -16.09 -22.42
N PHE A 67 0.47 -16.97 -22.83
CA PHE A 67 -0.70 -17.35 -22.03
C PHE A 67 -0.30 -17.91 -20.65
N LEU A 68 0.66 -18.85 -20.61
CA LEU A 68 1.11 -19.47 -19.35
C LEU A 68 1.77 -18.44 -18.41
N GLN A 69 2.59 -17.54 -18.94
CA GLN A 69 3.22 -16.48 -18.17
C GLN A 69 2.19 -15.51 -17.57
N LEU A 70 1.25 -15.05 -18.39
CA LEU A 70 0.20 -14.12 -17.96
C LEU A 70 -0.76 -14.77 -16.96
N SER A 71 -1.12 -16.03 -17.17
CA SER A 71 -1.97 -16.79 -16.23
C SER A 71 -1.35 -16.91 -14.85
N LYS A 72 -0.03 -17.13 -14.77
CA LYS A 72 0.70 -17.17 -13.49
C LYS A 72 0.69 -15.82 -12.78
N GLN A 73 0.79 -14.71 -13.52
CA GLN A 73 0.70 -13.36 -12.94
C GLN A 73 -0.72 -13.05 -12.45
N TYR A 74 -1.73 -13.48 -13.21
CA TYR A 74 -3.14 -13.26 -12.89
C TYR A 74 -3.61 -14.00 -11.63
N GLN A 75 -3.02 -15.15 -11.29
CA GLN A 75 -3.34 -15.90 -10.06
C GLN A 75 -3.26 -15.06 -8.78
N THR A 76 -2.35 -14.09 -8.71
CA THR A 76 -2.22 -13.17 -7.56
C THR A 76 -3.50 -12.38 -7.29
N TYR A 77 -4.32 -12.14 -8.32
CA TYR A 77 -5.59 -11.41 -8.22
C TYR A 77 -6.81 -12.32 -7.99
N THR A 78 -6.63 -13.66 -7.99
CA THR A 78 -7.69 -14.64 -7.82
C THR A 78 -7.59 -15.44 -6.51
N LEU A 79 -6.47 -15.31 -5.79
CA LEU A 79 -6.31 -15.89 -4.45
C LEU A 79 -7.18 -15.10 -3.45
N GLU A 80 -8.40 -15.58 -3.25
CA GLU A 80 -9.17 -15.31 -2.04
C GLU A 80 -8.65 -16.24 -0.93
N TYR A 81 -8.28 -15.66 0.22
CA TYR A 81 -7.89 -16.40 1.43
C TYR A 81 -9.12 -16.85 2.22
#